data_AF-A0A2E4HDR2-F1
#
_entry.id   AF-A0A2E4HDR2-F1
#
_cell.length_a   1.000
_cell.length_b   1.000
_cell.length_c   1.000
_cell.angle_alpha   90.00
_cell.angle_beta   90.00
_cell.angle_gamma   90.00
#
_symmetry.space_group_name_H-M   'P 1'
#
loop_
_entity.id
_entity.type
_entity.pdbx_description
1 polymer ?
#
loop_
_entity_poly.entity_id
_entity_poly.type
_entity_poly.pdbx_seq_one_letter_code
_entity_poly.pdbx_strand_id
1 'polypeptide(L)'
;MGGEVLIFICLFLVLFGIAYLHYSTRNKERLALIEKGTDAGIFNQSRETPPVWKVLVLNLALLLMGIGIGVLLALLIQESLDFYSDALYPGLIFLMAGTGLMTGFFMTKKYVN
;
A
#
# COMPACT_ATOMS: atom_id res chain seq x y z
N MET A 1 -10.39 29.11 -13.82
CA MET A 1 -8.93 29.07 -14.07
C MET A 1 -8.08 29.44 -12.84
N GLY A 2 -8.57 30.15 -11.82
CA GLY A 2 -7.78 30.41 -10.58
C GLY A 2 -8.13 29.49 -9.39
N GLY A 3 -9.37 29.00 -9.32
CA GLY A 3 -9.85 28.17 -8.21
C GLY A 3 -9.28 26.74 -8.21
N GLU A 4 -9.04 26.16 -9.39
CA GLU A 4 -8.50 24.79 -9.49
C GLU A 4 -7.07 24.69 -8.93
N VAL A 5 -6.26 25.73 -9.16
CA VAL A 5 -4.87 25.81 -8.67
C VAL A 5 -4.83 25.90 -7.14
N LEU A 6 -5.77 26.64 -6.55
CA LEU A 6 -5.87 26.86 -5.10
C LEU A 6 -6.23 25.56 -4.37
N ILE A 7 -7.12 24.75 -4.94
CA ILE A 7 -7.48 23.42 -4.43
C ILE A 7 -6.27 22.49 -4.45
N PHE A 8 -5.50 22.50 -5.55
CA PHE A 8 -4.32 21.65 -5.69
C PHE A 8 -3.22 21.99 -4.68
N ILE A 9 -2.97 23.29 -4.45
CA ILE A 9 -2.01 23.78 -3.46
C ILE A 9 -2.45 23.42 -2.04
N CYS A 10 -3.73 23.62 -1.69
CA CYS A 10 -4.26 23.25 -0.38
C CYS A 10 -4.13 21.75 -0.10
N LEU A 11 -4.44 20.90 -1.08
CA LEU A 11 -4.30 19.45 -0.93
C LEU A 11 -2.84 19.04 -0.69
N PHE A 12 -1.90 19.67 -1.42
CA PHE A 12 -0.48 19.41 -1.25
C PHE A 12 0.05 19.88 0.11
N LEU A 13 -0.40 21.04 0.60
CA LEU A 13 -0.06 21.57 1.92
C LEU A 13 -0.56 20.68 3.05
N VAL A 14 -1.78 20.12 2.94
CA VAL A 14 -2.32 19.21 3.96
C VAL A 14 -1.54 17.89 3.99
N LEU A 15 -1.27 17.30 2.82
CA LEU A 15 -0.42 16.10 2.73
C LEU A 15 0.98 16.33 3.31
N PHE A 16 1.60 17.44 2.95
CA PHE A 16 2.90 17.84 3.49
C PHE A 16 2.83 18.09 4.99
N GLY A 17 1.78 18.74 5.48
CA GLY A 17 1.56 19.00 6.91
C GLY A 17 1.44 17.71 7.72
N ILE A 18 0.66 16.73 7.23
CA ILE A 18 0.50 15.42 7.87
C ILE A 18 1.84 14.68 7.89
N ALA A 19 2.55 14.63 6.75
CA ALA A 19 3.85 13.97 6.66
C ALA A 19 4.89 14.64 7.59
N TYR A 20 4.98 15.97 7.58
CA TYR A 20 5.89 16.74 8.42
C TYR A 20 5.63 16.47 9.90
N LEU A 21 4.36 16.50 10.33
CA LEU A 21 3.99 16.27 11.72
C LEU A 21 4.33 14.84 12.16
N HIS A 22 4.03 13.84 11.31
CA HIS A 22 4.36 12.43 11.57
C HIS A 22 5.87 12.15 11.67
N TYR A 23 6.69 12.74 10.80
CA TYR A 23 8.14 12.61 10.88
C TYR A 23 8.74 13.40 12.05
N SER A 24 8.19 14.59 12.35
CA SER A 24 8.65 15.44 13.44
C SER A 24 8.38 14.82 14.82
N THR A 25 7.22 14.20 15.03
CA THR A 25 6.89 13.52 16.31
C THR A 25 7.84 12.36 16.58
N ARG A 26 8.12 11.50 15.60
CA ARG A 26 9.04 10.36 15.78
C ARG A 26 10.49 10.77 16.04
N ASN A 27 10.94 11.90 15.50
CA ASN A 27 12.29 12.39 15.78
C ASN A 27 12.40 12.93 17.21
N LYS A 28 11.38 13.65 17.68
CA LYS A 28 11.34 14.20 19.05
C LYS A 28 11.26 13.12 20.13
N GLU A 29 10.51 12.03 19.88
CA GLU A 29 10.45 10.88 20.79
C GLU A 29 11.81 10.20 20.97
N ARG A 30 12.59 10.05 19.88
CA ARG A 30 13.93 9.43 19.93
C ARG A 30 14.95 10.30 20.65
N LEU A 31 14.90 11.62 20.48
CA LEU A 31 15.77 12.55 21.22
C LEU A 31 15.43 12.58 22.72
N ALA A 32 14.14 12.60 23.08
CA ALA A 32 13.71 12.59 24.48
C ALA A 32 14.11 11.31 25.23
N LEU A 33 14.24 10.17 24.53
CA LEU A 33 14.73 8.92 25.10
C LEU A 33 16.26 8.91 25.30
N ILE A 34 17.01 9.61 24.46
CA ILE A 34 18.47 9.79 24.60
C ILE A 34 18.79 10.75 25.77
N GLU A 35 18.02 11.84 25.91
CA GLU A 35 18.21 12.84 26.97
C GLU A 35 17.83 12.32 28.38
N LYS A 36 16.94 11.32 28.47
CA LYS A 36 16.51 10.72 29.74
C LYS A 36 17.44 9.62 30.27
N GLY A 37 18.58 9.36 29.63
CA GLY A 37 19.62 8.46 30.15
C GLY A 37 19.16 7.02 30.40
N THR A 38 18.10 6.56 29.74
CA THR A 38 17.67 5.16 29.81
C THR A 38 18.54 4.35 28.87
N ASP A 39 19.32 3.46 29.48
CA ASP A 39 20.26 2.51 28.91
C ASP A 39 19.91 2.06 27.47
N ALA A 40 20.83 2.31 26.54
CA ALA A 40 20.76 1.88 25.15
C ALA A 40 20.90 0.35 24.98
N GLY A 41 20.72 -0.42 26.06
CA GLY A 41 20.62 -1.88 26.06
C GLY A 41 19.21 -2.43 25.84
N ILE A 42 18.13 -1.67 26.08
CA ILE A 42 16.74 -2.19 25.97
C ILE A 42 16.14 -1.98 24.56
N PHE A 43 16.69 -1.06 23.75
CA PHE A 43 16.19 -0.82 22.39
C PHE A 43 16.79 -1.77 21.33
N ASN A 44 17.78 -2.58 21.72
CA ASN A 44 18.39 -3.58 20.84
C ASN A 44 17.72 -4.96 20.94
N GLN A 45 16.57 -5.06 21.62
CA GLN A 45 15.61 -6.11 21.31
C GLN A 45 14.86 -5.68 20.05
N SER A 46 15.60 -5.62 18.93
CA SER A 46 15.04 -5.55 17.59
C SER A 46 14.21 -6.82 17.40
N ARG A 47 12.99 -6.80 17.93
CA ARG A 47 11.90 -7.60 17.39
C ARG A 47 11.99 -7.36 15.91
N GLU A 48 12.38 -8.41 15.19
CA GLU A 48 12.36 -8.49 13.74
C GLU A 48 10.90 -8.29 13.31
N THR A 49 10.43 -7.05 13.40
CA THR A 49 9.19 -6.63 12.79
C THR A 49 9.46 -6.80 11.31
N PRO A 50 8.72 -7.70 10.62
CA PRO A 50 8.91 -7.89 9.20
C PRO A 50 8.86 -6.51 8.57
N PRO A 51 9.89 -6.09 7.81
CA PRO A 51 9.98 -4.72 7.35
C PRO A 51 8.71 -4.42 6.58
N VAL A 52 7.90 -3.49 7.11
CA VAL A 52 6.58 -3.13 6.57
C VAL A 52 6.65 -2.84 5.07
N TRP A 53 7.80 -2.37 4.61
CA TRP A 53 8.14 -2.17 3.21
C TRP A 53 8.06 -3.44 2.35
N LYS A 54 8.55 -4.58 2.82
CA LYS A 54 8.49 -5.86 2.09
C LYS A 54 7.04 -6.33 1.92
N VAL A 55 6.21 -6.14 2.94
CA VAL A 55 4.77 -6.47 2.90
C VAL A 55 4.03 -5.59 1.90
N LEU A 56 4.36 -4.30 1.86
CA LEU A 56 3.77 -3.36 0.92
C LEU A 56 4.15 -3.70 -0.51
N VAL A 57 5.44 -3.96 -0.77
CA VAL A 57 5.93 -4.35 -2.11
C VAL A 57 5.29 -5.68 -2.58
N LEU A 58 5.16 -6.66 -1.69
CA LEU A 58 4.53 -7.94 -2.02
C LEU A 58 3.06 -7.79 -2.42
N ASN A 59 2.27 -7.07 -1.62
CA ASN A 59 0.85 -6.85 -1.91
C ASN A 59 0.66 -5.98 -3.17
N LEU A 60 1.52 -4.99 -3.40
CA LEU A 60 1.49 -4.18 -4.60
C LEU A 60 1.82 -4.99 -5.86
N ALA A 61 2.82 -5.88 -5.80
CA ALA A 61 3.14 -6.78 -6.90
C ALA A 61 1.97 -7.72 -7.23
N LEU A 62 1.32 -8.29 -6.20
CA LEU A 62 0.17 -9.17 -6.38
C LEU A 62 -1.08 -8.44 -6.89
N LEU A 63 -1.31 -7.19 -6.48
CA LEU A 63 -2.36 -6.33 -7.04
C LEU A 63 -2.13 -6.13 -8.55
N LEU A 64 -0.91 -5.74 -8.95
CA LEU A 64 -0.58 -5.49 -10.35
C LEU A 64 -0.67 -6.76 -11.19
N MET A 65 -0.23 -7.91 -10.67
CA MET A 65 -0.41 -9.21 -11.32
C MET A 65 -1.90 -9.57 -11.48
N GLY A 66 -2.70 -9.37 -10.44
CA GLY A 66 -4.14 -9.62 -10.47
C GLY A 66 -4.85 -8.76 -11.52
N ILE A 67 -4.53 -7.47 -11.61
CA ILE A 67 -5.06 -6.58 -12.66
C ILE A 67 -4.66 -7.09 -14.06
N GLY A 68 -3.39 -7.43 -14.27
CA GLY A 68 -2.91 -7.95 -15.55
C GLY A 68 -3.63 -9.23 -15.98
N ILE A 69 -3.79 -10.20 -15.07
CA ILE A 69 -4.52 -11.44 -15.33
C ILE A 69 -6.00 -11.17 -15.60
N GLY A 70 -6.62 -10.26 -14.85
CA GLY A 70 -8.02 -9.86 -15.04
C GLY A 70 -8.27 -9.28 -16.43
N VAL A 71 -7.38 -8.42 -16.93
CA VAL A 71 -7.46 -7.86 -18.29
C VAL A 71 -7.30 -8.94 -19.36
N LEU A 72 -6.30 -9.82 -19.21
CA LEU A 72 -6.06 -10.91 -20.17
C LEU A 72 -7.24 -11.88 -20.24
N LEU A 73 -7.85 -12.23 -19.11
CA LEU A 73 -9.04 -13.07 -19.08
C LEU A 73 -10.27 -12.38 -19.66
N ALA A 74 -10.44 -11.07 -19.42
CA ALA A 74 -11.53 -10.31 -20.02
C ALA A 74 -11.43 -10.30 -21.54
N LEU A 75 -10.22 -10.07 -22.08
CA LEU A 75 -9.95 -10.15 -23.51
C LEU A 75 -10.23 -11.54 -24.08
N LEU A 76 -9.74 -12.60 -23.41
CA LEU A 76 -9.95 -13.98 -23.87
C LEU A 76 -11.43 -14.35 -23.89
N ILE A 77 -12.19 -13.99 -22.85
CA ILE A 77 -13.63 -14.24 -22.77
C ILE A 77 -14.36 -13.47 -23.88
N GLN A 78 -14.02 -12.20 -24.08
CA GLN A 78 -14.64 -11.37 -25.10
C GLN A 78 -14.41 -11.93 -26.51
N GLU A 79 -13.18 -12.33 -26.85
CA GLU A 79 -12.86 -12.88 -28.17
C GLU A 79 -13.39 -14.31 -28.37
N SER A 80 -13.40 -15.15 -27.33
CA SER A 80 -13.76 -16.56 -27.47
C SER A 80 -15.27 -16.79 -27.45
N LEU A 81 -16.01 -16.00 -26.66
CA LEU A 81 -17.45 -16.17 -26.43
C LEU A 81 -18.30 -15.08 -27.12
N ASP A 82 -17.67 -14.16 -27.86
CA ASP A 82 -18.30 -12.99 -28.49
C ASP A 82 -19.20 -12.22 -27.50
N PHE A 83 -18.78 -12.19 -26.24
CA PHE A 83 -19.54 -11.66 -25.12
C PHE A 83 -19.14 -10.22 -24.83
N TYR A 84 -19.96 -9.27 -25.27
CA TYR A 84 -19.75 -7.84 -25.06
C TYR A 84 -20.62 -7.36 -23.89
N SER A 85 -19.98 -7.11 -22.76
CA SER A 85 -20.60 -6.46 -21.62
C SER A 85 -19.65 -5.43 -21.03
N ASP A 86 -20.15 -4.22 -20.80
CA ASP A 86 -19.39 -3.14 -20.16
C ASP A 86 -18.94 -3.50 -18.74
N ALA A 87 -19.63 -4.45 -18.09
CA ALA A 87 -19.27 -4.94 -16.76
C ALA A 87 -18.14 -6.00 -16.77
N LEU A 88 -17.77 -6.55 -17.94
CA LEU A 88 -16.84 -7.67 -18.03
C LEU A 88 -15.42 -7.29 -17.57
N TYR A 89 -14.87 -6.21 -18.12
CA TYR A 89 -13.55 -5.70 -17.74
C TYR A 89 -13.47 -5.32 -16.27
N PRO A 90 -14.30 -4.39 -15.74
CA PRO A 90 -14.21 -4.02 -14.33
C PRO A 90 -14.48 -5.22 -13.42
N GLY A 91 -15.40 -6.12 -13.79
CA GLY A 91 -15.68 -7.34 -13.02
C GLY A 91 -14.46 -8.24 -12.87
N LEU A 92 -13.81 -8.60 -13.98
CA LEU A 92 -12.64 -9.50 -13.95
C LEU A 92 -11.40 -8.84 -13.35
N ILE A 93 -11.20 -7.55 -13.58
CA ILE A 93 -10.10 -6.78 -12.98
C ILE A 93 -10.26 -6.75 -11.45
N PHE A 94 -11.41 -6.35 -10.93
CA PHE A 94 -11.62 -6.28 -9.47
C PHE A 94 -11.58 -7.66 -8.81
N LEU A 95 -12.11 -8.69 -9.48
CA LEU A 95 -12.06 -10.06 -8.97
C LEU A 95 -10.61 -10.54 -8.88
N MET A 96 -9.83 -10.44 -9.96
CA MET A 96 -8.45 -10.93 -9.98
C MET A 96 -7.48 -10.08 -9.14
N ALA A 97 -7.68 -8.76 -9.09
CA ALA A 97 -6.93 -7.89 -8.20
C ALA A 97 -7.20 -8.24 -6.72
N GLY A 98 -8.47 -8.51 -6.36
CA GLY A 98 -8.87 -8.92 -5.02
C GLY A 98 -8.30 -10.27 -4.61
N THR A 99 -8.30 -11.28 -5.50
CA THR A 99 -7.72 -12.60 -5.22
C THR A 99 -6.20 -12.53 -5.08
N GLY A 100 -5.53 -11.70 -5.88
CA GLY A 100 -4.10 -11.41 -5.76
C GLY A 100 -3.74 -10.83 -4.39
N LEU A 101 -4.45 -9.77 -3.97
CA LEU A 101 -4.30 -9.17 -2.64
C LEU A 101 -4.60 -10.14 -1.49
N MET A 102 -5.66 -10.95 -1.62
CA MET A 102 -6.02 -11.94 -0.61
C MET A 102 -4.91 -12.97 -0.44
N THR A 103 -4.32 -13.44 -1.54
CA THR A 103 -3.14 -14.32 -1.53
C THR A 103 -1.97 -13.64 -0.83
N GLY A 104 -1.73 -12.36 -1.12
CA GLY A 104 -0.66 -11.57 -0.50
C GLY A 104 -0.82 -11.42 1.01
N PHE A 105 -2.05 -11.26 1.49
CA PHE A 105 -2.37 -11.25 2.91
C PHE A 105 -2.04 -12.59 3.58
N PHE A 106 -2.43 -13.71 2.98
CA PHE A 106 -2.11 -15.04 3.52
C PHE A 106 -0.61 -15.34 3.50
N MET A 107 0.10 -14.97 2.44
CA MET A 107 1.56 -15.10 2.36
C MET A 107 2.24 -14.26 3.43
N THR A 108 1.82 -13.01 3.61
CA THR A 108 2.36 -12.12 4.64
C THR A 108 2.11 -12.65 6.05
N LYS A 109 0.90 -13.17 6.31
CA LYS A 109 0.53 -13.73 7.62
C LYS A 109 1.46 -14.87 8.05
N LYS A 110 2.03 -15.62 7.10
CA LYS A 110 3.00 -16.69 7.35
C LYS A 110 4.37 -16.20 7.82
N TYR A 111 4.71 -14.93 7.57
CA TYR A 111 6.00 -14.33 7.96
C TYR A 111 5.93 -13.47 9.23
N VAL A 112 4.73 -13.17 9.72
CA VAL A 112 4.50 -12.33 10.91
C VAL A 112 4.27 -13.18 12.18
N ASN A 113 3.87 -14.45 12.03
CA ASN A 113 3.76 -15.45 13.09
C ASN A 113 4.96 -16.39 13.08
#